data_AF-A0A176FBA1-F1
#
_entry.id   AF-A0A176FBA1-F1
#
_cell.length_a   1.000
_cell.length_b   1.000
_cell.length_c   1.000
_cell.angle_alpha   90.00
_cell.angle_beta   90.00
_cell.angle_gamma   90.00
#
_symmetry.space_group_name_H-M   'P 1'
#
loop_
_entity.id
_entity.type
_entity.pdbx_description
1 polymer ?
#
loop_
_entity_poly.entity_id
_entity_poly.type
_entity_poly.pdbx_seq_one_letter_code
_entity_poly.pdbx_strand_id
1 'polypeptide(L)'
;MIRTCGITLGTACAVLFAGAAVALTPPPPCDREENGMMTHDVEYLGDETSGHTIETYLNKTTANGIVAGAPGPIPQLDDFNGVRVTDCRSGHFVAIHGVGQREVYAALTATEFLRPRLKAGKTVRIQDVRRAADALYGGEHYLRVLTLRETEETCGCSALYPGLWQK
;
A
#
# COMPACT_ATOMS: atom_id res chain seq x y z
N MET A 1 -57.90 9.02 49.10
CA MET A 1 -57.49 7.89 48.26
C MET A 1 -56.00 8.00 48.03
N ILE A 2 -55.24 7.04 48.56
CA ILE A 2 -53.78 6.94 48.42
C ILE A 2 -53.50 6.22 47.08
N ARG A 3 -52.64 6.79 46.23
CA ARG A 3 -52.03 6.04 45.13
C ARG A 3 -50.52 6.19 45.19
N THR A 4 -49.91 5.07 45.51
CA THR A 4 -48.49 4.77 45.66
C THR A 4 -47.74 4.77 44.33
N CYS A 5 -46.44 5.06 44.43
CA CYS A 5 -45.41 5.06 43.40
C CYS A 5 -45.37 3.82 42.49
N GLY A 6 -45.00 4.05 41.23
CA GLY A 6 -44.43 3.03 40.34
C GLY A 6 -43.22 3.61 39.61
N ILE A 7 -42.02 3.32 40.11
CA ILE A 7 -40.75 3.66 39.48
C ILE A 7 -40.44 2.56 38.46
N THR A 8 -40.56 2.85 37.17
CA THR A 8 -40.01 1.98 36.12
C THR A 8 -38.55 2.35 35.88
N LEU A 9 -37.65 1.52 36.43
CA LEU A 9 -36.23 1.47 36.08
C LEU A 9 -36.10 0.98 34.63
N GLY A 10 -35.91 1.93 33.71
CA GLY A 10 -35.53 1.64 32.33
C GLY A 10 -34.06 1.24 32.28
N THR A 11 -33.80 -0.05 32.12
CA THR A 11 -32.48 -0.63 31.93
C THR A 11 -31.81 0.00 30.70
N ALA A 12 -30.81 0.86 30.92
CA ALA A 12 -29.97 1.38 29.85
C ALA A 12 -29.16 0.22 29.26
N CYS A 13 -29.56 -0.27 28.09
CA CYS A 13 -28.80 -1.22 27.31
C CYS A 13 -27.55 -0.49 26.80
N ALA A 14 -26.44 -0.62 27.53
CA ALA A 14 -25.15 -0.13 27.11
C ALA A 14 -24.71 -0.92 25.87
N VAL A 15 -24.92 -0.36 24.69
CA VAL A 15 -24.38 -0.88 23.43
C VAL A 15 -22.87 -0.67 23.50
N LEU A 16 -22.17 -1.68 24.03
CA LEU A 16 -20.74 -1.82 23.89
C LEU A 16 -20.45 -1.98 22.39
N PHE A 17 -20.11 -0.87 21.73
CA PHE A 17 -19.40 -0.92 20.46
C PHE A 17 -18.06 -1.59 20.75
N ALA A 18 -18.02 -2.91 20.63
CA ALA A 18 -16.81 -3.65 20.40
C ALA A 18 -16.29 -3.18 19.04
N GLY A 19 -15.55 -2.07 19.03
CA GLY A 19 -14.67 -1.75 17.93
C GLY A 19 -13.72 -2.93 17.82
N ALA A 20 -13.91 -3.75 16.79
CA ALA A 20 -12.95 -4.77 16.45
C ALA A 20 -11.60 -4.06 16.32
N ALA A 21 -10.68 -4.38 17.23
CA ALA A 21 -9.29 -4.05 17.04
C ALA A 21 -8.88 -4.81 15.78
N VAL A 22 -8.90 -4.13 14.63
CA VAL A 22 -8.23 -4.61 13.42
C VAL A 22 -6.77 -4.66 13.81
N ALA A 23 -6.30 -5.87 14.14
CA ALA A 23 -4.92 -6.09 14.46
C ALA A 23 -4.14 -5.71 13.21
N LEU A 24 -3.41 -4.59 13.28
CA LEU A 24 -2.46 -4.12 12.28
C LEU A 24 -1.31 -5.12 12.23
N THR A 25 -1.55 -6.29 11.68
CA THR A 25 -0.49 -7.28 11.46
C THR A 25 0.38 -6.71 10.35
N PRO A 26 1.68 -6.44 10.58
CA PRO A 26 2.53 -5.98 9.49
C PRO A 26 2.59 -7.08 8.41
N PRO A 27 2.80 -6.73 7.13
CA PRO A 27 3.10 -7.73 6.12
C PRO A 27 4.38 -8.50 6.52
N PRO A 28 4.57 -9.73 6.01
CA PRO A 28 5.80 -10.47 6.24
C PRO A 28 7.01 -9.68 5.72
N PRO A 29 8.20 -9.85 6.31
CA PRO A 29 9.42 -9.28 5.75
C PRO A 29 9.66 -9.85 4.35
N CYS A 30 9.98 -8.97 3.42
CA CYS A 30 10.04 -9.27 1.99
C CYS A 30 11.29 -8.65 1.38
N ASP A 31 12.45 -9.14 1.84
CA ASP A 31 13.77 -8.69 1.41
C ASP A 31 14.32 -9.70 0.38
N ARG A 32 13.92 -9.54 -0.88
CA ARG A 32 14.27 -10.50 -1.94
C ARG A 32 14.31 -9.86 -3.32
N GLU A 33 14.73 -10.66 -4.28
CA GLU A 33 14.61 -10.32 -5.69
C GLU A 33 13.25 -10.78 -6.23
N GLU A 34 12.58 -9.90 -6.98
CA GLU A 34 11.34 -10.18 -7.70
C GLU A 34 11.44 -9.65 -9.12
N ASN A 35 11.29 -10.51 -10.12
CA ASN A 35 11.31 -10.14 -11.54
C ASN A 35 12.55 -9.28 -11.92
N GLY A 36 13.73 -9.60 -11.37
CA GLY A 36 14.98 -8.88 -11.63
C GLY A 36 15.17 -7.60 -10.80
N MET A 37 14.25 -7.30 -9.89
CA MET A 37 14.25 -6.10 -9.05
C MET A 37 14.42 -6.47 -7.58
N MET A 38 15.09 -5.62 -6.80
CA MET A 38 15.16 -5.80 -5.35
C MET A 38 13.94 -5.17 -4.68
N THR A 39 13.29 -5.94 -3.80
CA THR A 39 12.18 -5.51 -2.95
C THR A 39 12.58 -5.58 -1.49
N HIS A 40 12.14 -4.62 -0.69
CA HIS A 40 12.26 -4.58 0.79
C HIS A 40 11.33 -3.52 1.37
N ASP A 41 11.28 -3.40 2.71
CA ASP A 41 10.45 -2.41 3.42
C ASP A 41 8.97 -2.46 3.01
N VAL A 42 8.41 -3.66 2.93
CA VAL A 42 7.00 -3.84 2.57
C VAL A 42 6.10 -3.38 3.71
N GLU A 43 5.08 -2.59 3.38
CA GLU A 43 4.00 -2.18 4.28
C GLU A 43 2.65 -2.28 3.57
N TYR A 44 1.56 -2.39 4.34
CA TYR A 44 0.22 -2.18 3.79
C TYR A 44 -0.04 -0.69 3.64
N LEU A 45 -0.60 -0.26 2.50
CA LEU A 45 -0.95 1.14 2.31
C LEU A 45 -2.17 1.50 3.19
N GLY A 46 -1.91 1.98 4.41
CA GLY A 46 -2.90 2.06 5.48
C GLY A 46 -2.90 0.77 6.31
N ASP A 47 -3.78 -0.16 5.98
CA ASP A 47 -3.90 -1.48 6.62
C ASP A 47 -4.24 -2.57 5.58
N GLU A 48 -4.38 -3.82 6.04
CA GLU A 48 -4.69 -4.98 5.18
C GLU A 48 -5.99 -4.84 4.37
N THR A 49 -6.97 -4.06 4.85
CA THR A 49 -8.27 -3.85 4.18
C THR A 49 -8.15 -2.96 2.95
N SER A 50 -7.05 -2.20 2.84
CA SER A 50 -6.75 -1.39 1.66
C SER A 50 -6.61 -2.25 0.39
N GLY A 51 -6.19 -3.51 0.54
CA GLY A 51 -5.86 -4.42 -0.54
C GLY A 51 -4.60 -4.04 -1.33
N HIS A 52 -3.75 -3.16 -0.78
CA HIS A 52 -2.54 -2.68 -1.43
C HIS A 52 -1.31 -2.82 -0.52
N THR A 53 -0.18 -3.16 -1.13
CA THR A 53 1.13 -3.06 -0.49
C THR A 53 1.92 -1.90 -1.09
N ILE A 54 2.84 -1.36 -0.31
CA ILE A 54 3.82 -0.36 -0.71
C ILE A 54 5.20 -0.78 -0.21
N GLU A 55 6.17 -0.74 -1.11
CA GLU A 55 7.48 -1.32 -0.84
C GLU A 55 8.57 -0.66 -1.67
N THR A 56 9.80 -0.68 -1.15
CA THR A 56 10.96 -0.26 -1.92
C THR A 56 11.12 -1.20 -3.12
N TYR A 57 11.36 -0.62 -4.29
CA TYR A 57 11.48 -1.32 -5.56
C TYR A 57 12.60 -0.67 -6.36
N LEU A 58 13.71 -1.39 -6.55
CA LEU A 58 14.89 -0.84 -7.20
C LEU A 58 15.65 -1.87 -8.04
N ASN A 59 16.37 -1.40 -9.05
CA ASN A 59 17.26 -2.23 -9.85
C ASN A 59 18.40 -2.75 -8.98
N LYS A 60 18.93 -3.92 -9.31
CA LYS A 60 20.09 -4.48 -8.62
C LYS A 60 21.23 -3.46 -8.58
N THR A 61 21.84 -3.31 -7.42
CA THR A 61 23.10 -2.59 -7.31
C THR A 61 24.13 -3.25 -8.22
N THR A 62 24.80 -2.44 -9.05
CA THR A 62 25.97 -2.89 -9.79
C THR A 62 27.05 -3.39 -8.81
N ALA A 63 28.05 -4.12 -9.30
CA ALA A 63 29.16 -4.63 -8.47
C ALA A 63 29.88 -3.53 -7.64
N ASN A 64 29.70 -2.25 -8.00
CA ASN A 64 30.24 -1.09 -7.31
C ASN A 64 29.25 -0.42 -6.33
N GLY A 65 28.12 -1.05 -6.02
CA GLY A 65 27.12 -0.54 -5.08
C GLY A 65 26.25 0.60 -5.62
N ILE A 66 26.31 0.88 -6.92
CA ILE A 66 25.56 1.97 -7.56
C ILE A 66 24.28 1.38 -8.16
N VAL A 67 23.11 1.89 -7.76
CA VAL A 67 21.81 1.58 -8.37
C VAL A 67 21.65 2.28 -9.73
N ALA A 68 22.28 3.45 -9.90
CA ALA A 68 22.25 4.22 -11.13
C ALA A 68 22.89 3.45 -12.31
N GLY A 69 22.09 3.13 -13.32
CA GLY A 69 22.55 2.57 -14.60
C GLY A 69 22.45 1.05 -14.73
N ALA A 70 21.89 0.33 -13.76
CA ALA A 70 21.55 -1.07 -13.97
C ALA A 70 20.33 -1.20 -14.92
N PRO A 71 20.33 -2.15 -15.87
CA PRO A 71 19.15 -2.41 -16.69
C PRO A 71 18.01 -2.95 -15.84
N GLY A 72 16.80 -2.49 -16.12
CA GLY A 72 15.59 -3.06 -15.53
C GLY A 72 15.14 -4.32 -16.29
N PRO A 73 14.12 -5.04 -15.76
CA PRO A 73 13.51 -6.15 -16.49
C PRO A 73 12.77 -5.72 -17.75
N ILE A 74 12.41 -4.43 -17.83
CA ILE A 74 11.84 -3.77 -19.01
C ILE A 74 12.46 -2.37 -19.16
N PRO A 75 12.50 -1.79 -20.37
CA PRO A 75 13.14 -0.48 -20.60
C PRO A 75 12.57 0.65 -19.75
N GLN A 76 11.28 0.61 -19.40
CA GLN A 76 10.65 1.63 -18.56
C GLN A 76 11.18 1.61 -17.11
N LEU A 77 11.80 0.52 -16.68
CA LEU A 77 12.39 0.33 -15.36
C LEU A 77 13.93 0.39 -15.40
N ASP A 78 14.53 0.78 -16.52
CA ASP A 78 15.96 1.10 -16.53
C ASP A 78 16.25 2.19 -15.50
N ASP A 79 17.39 2.05 -14.82
CA ASP A 79 17.87 2.87 -13.69
C ASP A 79 16.91 3.07 -12.51
N PHE A 80 15.83 2.28 -12.44
CA PHE A 80 14.77 2.51 -11.47
C PHE A 80 15.26 2.31 -10.03
N ASN A 81 15.10 3.36 -9.22
CA ASN A 81 15.30 3.35 -7.77
C ASN A 81 14.14 4.10 -7.13
N GLY A 82 13.25 3.39 -6.44
CA GLY A 82 12.14 4.05 -5.78
C GLY A 82 11.20 3.08 -5.10
N VAL A 83 9.90 3.24 -5.36
CA VAL A 83 8.84 2.55 -4.63
C VAL A 83 7.83 2.01 -5.62
N ARG A 84 7.20 0.87 -5.32
CA ARG A 84 5.97 0.46 -6.00
C ARG A 84 4.82 0.31 -5.02
N VAL A 85 3.63 0.68 -5.47
CA VAL A 85 2.37 0.42 -4.78
C VAL A 85 1.58 -0.57 -5.62
N THR A 86 1.31 -1.74 -5.07
CA THR A 86 0.70 -2.86 -5.80
C THR A 86 -0.73 -3.10 -5.32
N ASP A 87 -1.69 -3.18 -6.25
CA ASP A 87 -3.02 -3.69 -5.97
C ASP A 87 -3.00 -5.22 -5.97
N CYS A 88 -3.05 -5.81 -4.78
CA CYS A 88 -2.86 -7.23 -4.57
C CYS A 88 -3.97 -8.12 -5.13
N ARG A 89 -5.06 -7.54 -5.63
CA ARG A 89 -6.12 -8.28 -6.34
C ARG A 89 -5.87 -8.42 -7.84
N SER A 90 -5.20 -7.45 -8.45
CA SER A 90 -5.14 -7.35 -9.92
C SER A 90 -3.73 -7.48 -10.50
N GLY A 91 -2.72 -7.31 -9.64
CA GLY A 91 -1.31 -7.25 -10.05
C GLY A 91 -0.94 -5.90 -10.66
N HIS A 92 -1.87 -4.96 -10.79
CA HIS A 92 -1.56 -3.61 -11.25
C HIS A 92 -0.78 -2.87 -10.18
N PHE A 93 0.26 -2.15 -10.59
CA PHE A 93 1.04 -1.34 -9.68
C PHE A 93 1.38 0.03 -10.25
N VAL A 94 1.60 0.97 -9.33
CA VAL A 94 2.14 2.29 -9.62
C VAL A 94 3.57 2.32 -9.09
N ALA A 95 4.54 2.54 -9.98
CA ALA A 95 5.95 2.68 -9.63
C ALA A 95 6.32 4.16 -9.59
N ILE A 96 6.98 4.61 -8.53
CA ILE A 96 7.35 6.01 -8.29
C ILE A 96 8.87 6.04 -8.11
N HIS A 97 9.56 6.59 -9.12
CA HIS A 97 11.01 6.68 -9.16
C HIS A 97 11.55 7.89 -8.38
N GLY A 98 12.72 7.75 -7.76
CA GLY A 98 13.50 8.85 -7.20
C GLY A 98 13.19 9.21 -5.74
N VAL A 99 12.33 8.43 -5.08
CA VAL A 99 11.82 8.70 -3.73
C VAL A 99 11.83 7.43 -2.88
N GLY A 100 11.97 7.59 -1.56
CA GLY A 100 12.01 6.47 -0.62
C GLY A 100 10.62 6.01 -0.17
N GLN A 101 10.50 4.72 0.19
CA GLN A 101 9.24 4.08 0.59
C GLN A 101 8.51 4.86 1.69
N ARG A 102 9.20 5.22 2.78
CA ARG A 102 8.59 5.89 3.94
C ARG A 102 8.05 7.27 3.62
N GLU A 103 8.77 8.01 2.78
CA GLU A 103 8.35 9.33 2.31
C GLU A 103 7.10 9.22 1.46
N VAL A 104 7.11 8.31 0.49
CA VAL A 104 5.96 8.03 -0.37
C VAL A 104 4.76 7.56 0.43
N TYR A 105 4.95 6.68 1.41
CA TYR A 105 3.89 6.23 2.31
C TYR A 105 3.22 7.42 3.00
N ALA A 106 4.01 8.25 3.68
CA ALA A 106 3.50 9.39 4.43
C ALA A 106 2.79 10.39 3.51
N ALA A 107 3.36 10.68 2.33
CA ALA A 107 2.79 11.61 1.37
C ALA A 107 1.47 11.09 0.77
N LEU A 108 1.44 9.84 0.29
CA LEU A 108 0.26 9.22 -0.31
C LEU A 108 -0.90 9.15 0.69
N THR A 109 -0.64 8.66 1.90
CA THR A 109 -1.68 8.50 2.93
C THR A 109 -2.23 9.84 3.46
N ALA A 110 -1.48 10.93 3.28
CA ALA A 110 -1.93 12.28 3.60
C ALA A 110 -2.79 12.94 2.51
N THR A 111 -2.76 12.46 1.27
CA THR A 111 -3.48 13.06 0.15
C THR A 111 -5.00 12.98 0.30
N GLU A 112 -5.72 13.95 -0.26
CA GLU A 112 -7.18 13.92 -0.31
C GLU A 112 -7.75 12.73 -1.11
N PHE A 113 -6.97 12.18 -2.03
CA PHE A 113 -7.35 11.03 -2.86
C PHE A 113 -7.47 9.73 -2.06
N LEU A 114 -6.63 9.54 -1.04
CA LEU A 114 -6.51 8.28 -0.30
C LEU A 114 -6.97 8.41 1.16
N ARG A 115 -6.62 9.51 1.83
CA ARG A 115 -6.85 9.71 3.27
C ARG A 115 -8.27 9.39 3.74
N PRO A 116 -9.36 9.81 3.07
CA PRO A 116 -10.72 9.52 3.55
C PRO A 116 -11.06 8.03 3.53
N ARG A 117 -10.56 7.27 2.55
CA ARG A 117 -10.83 5.83 2.44
C ARG A 117 -9.98 5.03 3.42
N LEU A 118 -8.69 5.37 3.53
CA LEU A 118 -7.78 4.74 4.48
C LEU A 118 -8.24 4.95 5.93
N LYS A 119 -8.62 6.18 6.31
CA LYS A 119 -9.19 6.44 7.65
C LYS A 119 -10.48 5.70 7.94
N ALA A 120 -11.22 5.30 6.89
CA ALA A 120 -12.46 4.57 7.02
C ALA A 120 -12.29 3.04 6.94
N GLY A 121 -11.05 2.53 6.87
CA GLY A 121 -10.77 1.09 6.69
C GLY A 121 -11.38 0.55 5.39
N LYS A 122 -11.32 1.34 4.31
CA LYS A 122 -11.91 1.00 3.01
C LYS A 122 -10.84 0.76 1.97
N THR A 123 -11.09 -0.25 1.13
CA THR A 123 -10.33 -0.53 -0.08
C THR A 123 -10.15 0.73 -0.93
N VAL A 124 -8.91 0.99 -1.33
CA VAL A 124 -8.54 2.05 -2.26
C VAL A 124 -8.48 1.48 -3.69
N ARG A 125 -8.49 2.35 -4.70
CA ARG A 125 -8.28 1.90 -6.09
C ARG A 125 -6.89 2.32 -6.53
N ILE A 126 -6.27 1.48 -7.36
CA ILE A 126 -4.97 1.80 -7.95
C ILE A 126 -5.00 3.09 -8.79
N GLN A 127 -6.16 3.46 -9.36
CA GLN A 127 -6.30 4.74 -10.06
C GLN A 127 -6.25 5.94 -9.09
N ASP A 128 -6.75 5.78 -7.85
CA ASP A 128 -6.67 6.82 -6.83
C ASP A 128 -5.21 6.98 -6.36
N VAL A 129 -4.46 5.88 -6.24
CA VAL A 129 -3.01 5.88 -5.98
C VAL A 129 -2.26 6.58 -7.11
N ARG A 130 -2.56 6.25 -8.38
CA ARG A 130 -1.94 6.89 -9.54
C ARG A 130 -2.15 8.41 -9.53
N ARG A 131 -3.39 8.87 -9.31
CA ARG A 131 -3.69 10.31 -9.23
C ARG A 131 -2.94 11.00 -8.08
N ALA A 132 -2.85 10.35 -6.93
CA ALA A 132 -2.08 10.87 -5.80
C ALA A 132 -0.59 10.98 -6.14
N ALA A 133 -0.01 9.95 -6.77
CA ALA A 133 1.38 9.94 -7.18
C ALA A 133 1.69 10.99 -8.26
N ASP A 134 0.84 11.14 -9.28
CA ASP A 134 0.99 12.17 -10.31
C ASP A 134 0.91 13.58 -9.72
N ALA A 135 -0.01 13.81 -8.78
CA ALA A 135 -0.16 15.11 -8.12
C ALA A 135 1.04 15.49 -7.25
N LEU A 136 1.71 14.50 -6.65
CA LEU A 136 2.88 14.71 -5.78
C LEU A 136 4.19 14.77 -6.57
N TYR A 137 4.34 13.93 -7.60
CA TYR A 137 5.64 13.62 -8.21
C TYR A 137 5.65 13.76 -9.74
N GLY A 138 4.52 13.99 -10.40
CA GLY A 138 4.44 14.06 -11.86
C GLY A 138 5.00 15.34 -12.49
N GLY A 139 5.35 16.35 -11.68
CA GLY A 139 5.83 17.66 -12.16
C GLY A 139 7.34 17.81 -12.28
N GLU A 140 8.13 16.86 -11.75
CA GLU A 140 9.60 16.99 -11.71
C GLU A 140 10.27 16.05 -12.73
N HIS A 141 11.24 16.58 -13.49
CA HIS A 141 11.88 15.86 -14.59
C HIS A 141 12.62 14.58 -14.17
N TYR A 142 13.07 14.49 -12.91
CA TYR A 142 13.76 13.30 -12.39
C TYR A 142 12.82 12.28 -11.75
N LEU A 143 11.59 12.69 -11.39
CA LEU A 143 10.60 11.79 -10.82
C LEU A 143 9.76 11.19 -11.93
N ARG A 144 9.54 9.87 -11.87
CA ARG A 144 8.75 9.14 -12.87
C ARG A 144 7.67 8.34 -12.19
N VAL A 145 6.43 8.51 -12.64
CA VAL A 145 5.29 7.72 -12.20
C VAL A 145 4.86 6.79 -13.34
N LEU A 146 5.05 5.49 -13.14
CA LEU A 146 4.74 4.45 -14.11
C LEU A 146 3.53 3.63 -13.66
N THR A 147 2.75 3.12 -14.60
CA THR A 147 1.69 2.17 -14.32
C THR A 147 1.98 0.89 -15.08
N LEU A 148 2.13 -0.18 -14.35
CA LEU A 148 2.60 -1.47 -14.84
C LEU A 148 1.71 -2.58 -14.26
N ARG A 149 2.02 -3.83 -14.61
CA ARG A 149 1.34 -5.01 -14.09
C ARG A 149 2.34 -6.11 -13.81
N GLU A 150 2.33 -6.63 -12.60
CA GLU A 150 3.07 -7.82 -12.22
C GLU A 150 2.46 -9.05 -12.90
N THR A 151 3.34 -9.94 -13.35
CA THR A 151 2.94 -11.21 -13.98
C THR A 151 3.15 -12.41 -13.08
N GLU A 152 3.78 -12.21 -11.92
CA GLU A 152 4.09 -13.23 -10.92
C GLU A 152 3.67 -12.73 -9.54
N GLU A 153 3.48 -13.65 -8.60
CA GLU A 153 3.09 -13.36 -7.23
C GLU A 153 4.20 -12.62 -6.46
N THR A 154 3.91 -11.40 -6.02
CA THR A 154 4.83 -10.60 -5.19
C THR A 154 4.74 -11.00 -3.73
N CYS A 155 5.83 -10.85 -2.98
CA CYS A 155 5.92 -11.22 -1.58
C CYS A 155 4.88 -10.50 -0.72
N GLY A 156 4.79 -9.17 -0.86
CA GLY A 156 3.85 -8.37 -0.10
C GLY A 156 2.39 -8.78 -0.34
N CYS A 157 2.05 -9.11 -1.58
CA CYS A 157 0.69 -9.52 -1.92
C CYS A 157 0.38 -10.98 -1.59
N SER A 158 1.38 -11.86 -1.51
CA SER A 158 1.17 -13.26 -1.13
C SER A 158 0.57 -13.41 0.28
N ALA A 159 0.80 -12.44 1.16
CA ALA A 159 0.19 -12.38 2.49
C ALA A 159 -1.30 -12.01 2.48
N LEU A 160 -1.72 -11.14 1.55
CA LEU A 160 -3.11 -10.69 1.44
C LEU A 160 -3.95 -11.60 0.55
N TYR A 161 -3.35 -12.14 -0.52
CA TYR A 161 -4.02 -12.90 -1.57
C TYR A 161 -3.12 -14.05 -2.07
N PRO A 162 -2.87 -15.06 -1.23
CA PRO A 162 -1.99 -16.17 -1.59
C PRO A 162 -2.53 -16.93 -2.82
N GLY A 163 -1.65 -17.21 -3.77
CA GLY A 163 -1.93 -18.02 -4.96
C GLY A 163 -2.78 -17.35 -6.03
N LEU A 164 -3.11 -16.06 -5.88
CA LEU A 164 -4.02 -15.37 -6.79
C LEU A 164 -3.43 -15.15 -8.20
N TRP A 165 -2.11 -15.01 -8.30
CA TRP A 165 -1.41 -14.68 -9.55
C TRP A 165 -0.57 -15.84 -10.11
N GLN A 166 -0.78 -17.06 -9.60
CA GLN A 166 -0.13 -18.26 -10.12
C GLN A 166 -0.66 -18.55 -11.53
N LYS A 167 0.26 -18.65 -12.50
CA LYS A 167 -0.01 -19.13 -13.86
C LYS A 167 0.17 -20.64 -13.93
#